data_AF-A0A8X7TG56-F1
#
_entry.id   AF-A0A8X7TG56-F1
#
_cell.length_a   1.000
_cell.length_b   1.000
_cell.length_c   1.000
_cell.angle_alpha   90.00
_cell.angle_beta   90.00
_cell.angle_gamma   90.00
#
_symmetry.space_group_name_H-M   'P 1'
#
loop_
_entity.id
_entity.type
_entity.pdbx_description
1 polymer ?
#
loop_
_entity_poly.entity_id
_entity_poly.type
_entity_poly.pdbx_seq_one_letter_code
_entity_poly.pdbx_strand_id
1 'polypeptide(L)' 'MDSRSYVFFSVLLSLTLIALAYDPDTLQDLCVADRTSGIKVNGFICKPESNITASDFAATYL' A
#
# COMPACT_ATOMS: atom_id res chain seq x y z
N MET A 1 11.70 29.75 22.88
CA MET A 1 11.66 29.32 21.46
C MET A 1 10.58 30.14 20.79
N ASP A 2 10.92 30.90 19.75
CA ASP A 2 9.97 31.82 19.11
C ASP A 2 8.92 31.07 18.29
N SER A 3 7.74 31.68 18.10
CA SER A 3 6.65 31.13 17.29
C SER A 3 7.12 30.72 15.88
N ARG A 4 8.05 31.46 15.29
CA ARG A 4 8.65 31.13 13.98
C ARG A 4 9.44 29.82 14.01
N SER A 5 10.16 29.52 15.09
CA SER A 5 10.83 28.24 15.25
C SER A 5 9.84 27.09 15.39
N TYR A 6 8.75 27.26 16.15
CA TYR A 6 7.73 26.21 16.29
C TYR A 6 7.07 25.86 14.95
N VAL A 7 6.71 26.86 14.15
CA VAL A 7 6.14 26.62 12.81
C VAL A 7 7.12 25.84 11.92
N PHE A 8 8.41 26.21 11.96
CA PHE A 8 9.45 25.52 11.20
C PHE A 8 9.59 24.04 11.60
N PHE A 9 9.62 23.74 12.90
CA PHE A 9 9.68 22.35 13.39
C PHE A 9 8.43 21.55 13.02
N SER A 10 7.24 22.14 13.13
CA SER A 10 5.99 21.47 12.75
C SER A 10 5.96 21.11 11.26
N VAL A 11 6.42 22.02 10.39
CA VAL A 11 6.50 21.77 8.94
C VAL A 11 7.48 20.64 8.63
N LEU A 12 8.67 20.66 9.24
CA LEU A 12 9.66 19.59 9.06
C LEU A 12 9.11 18.22 9.53
N LEU A 13 8.43 18.19 10.68
CA LEU A 13 7.83 16.96 11.18
C LEU A 13 6.75 16.42 10.22
N SER A 14 5.85 17.28 9.72
CA SER A 14 4.83 16.86 8.76
C SER A 14 5.42 16.30 7.47
N LEU A 15 6.48 16.91 6.93
CA LEU A 15 7.18 16.41 5.74
C LEU A 15 7.78 15.02 5.97
N THR A 16 8.37 14.76 7.14
CA THR A 16 8.94 13.44 7.47
C THR A 16 7.88 12.34 7.59
N LEU A 17 6.67 12.66 8.07
CA LEU A 17 5.60 11.66 8.21
C LEU A 17 5.01 11.23 6.86
N ILE A 18 4.91 12.14 5.89
CA ILE A 18 4.45 11.82 4.53
C ILE A 18 5.43 10.86 3.85
N ALA A 19 6.74 11.01 4.10
CA ALA A 19 7.78 10.15 3.52
C ALA A 19 7.74 8.69 4.03
N LEU A 20 7.01 8.40 5.11
CA LEU A 20 6.88 7.05 5.67
C LEU A 20 5.59 6.34 5.25
N ALA A 21 4.74 6.99 4.43
CA ALA A 21 3.56 6.35 3.87
C ALA A 21 3.94 5.64 2.56
N TYR A 22 4.05 4.32 2.61
CA TYR A 22 4.27 3.46 1.45
C TYR A 22 3.55 2.13 1.62
N ASP A 23 3.25 1.48 0.51
CA ASP A 23 2.70 0.12 0.53
C ASP A 23 3.78 -0.87 0.99
N PRO A 24 3.46 -1.86 1.85
CA PRO A 24 4.46 -2.84 2.30
C PRO A 24 5.12 -3.57 1.13
N ASP A 25 6.41 -3.88 1.27
CA ASP A 25 7.14 -4.69 0.28
C ASP A 25 6.48 -6.07 0.10
N THR A 26 6.49 -6.57 -1.14
CA THR A 26 5.92 -7.87 -1.48
C THR A 26 6.78 -8.99 -0.90
N LEU A 27 6.16 -9.93 -0.18
CA LEU A 27 6.85 -11.08 0.42
C LEU A 27 7.02 -12.26 -0.54
N GLN A 28 6.32 -12.25 -1.68
CA GLN A 28 6.33 -13.31 -2.69
C GLN A 28 6.25 -12.73 -4.09
N ASP A 29 6.57 -13.54 -5.10
CA ASP A 29 6.59 -13.12 -6.51
C ASP A 29 5.23 -12.63 -7.02
N LEU A 30 4.13 -13.20 -6.50
CA LEU A 30 2.77 -12.86 -6.91
C LEU A 30 1.77 -12.93 -5.75
N CYS A 31 0.82 -12.00 -5.73
CA CYS A 31 -0.34 -12.01 -4.85
C CYS A 31 -1.53 -11.34 -5.57
N VAL A 32 -2.29 -12.13 -6.31
CA VAL A 32 -3.53 -11.63 -6.94
C VAL A 32 -4.60 -11.52 -5.86
N ALA A 33 -5.17 -10.33 -5.67
CA ALA A 33 -6.18 -10.08 -4.66
C ALA A 33 -7.42 -10.97 -4.85
N ASP A 34 -7.81 -11.70 -3.81
CA ASP A 34 -9.11 -12.36 -3.71
C ASP A 34 -10.15 -11.37 -3.17
N ARG A 35 -10.88 -10.76 -4.11
CA ARG A 35 -11.94 -9.78 -3.81
C ARG A 35 -13.24 -10.43 -3.32
N THR A 36 -13.30 -11.78 -3.30
CA THR A 36 -14.47 -12.53 -2.82
C THR A 36 -14.32 -12.99 -1.37
N SER A 37 -13.11 -12.90 -0.83
CA SER A 37 -12.84 -13.22 0.57
C SER A 37 -13.58 -12.30 1.52
N GLY A 38 -14.25 -12.89 2.52
CA GLY A 38 -14.87 -12.15 3.63
C GLY A 38 -13.89 -11.73 4.73
N ILE A 39 -12.61 -12.11 4.60
CA ILE A 39 -11.58 -11.87 5.61
C ILE A 39 -10.97 -10.48 5.41
N LYS A 40 -10.84 -9.72 6.49
CA LYS A 40 -10.26 -8.36 6.49
C LYS A 40 -8.81 -8.40 6.98
N VAL A 41 -7.91 -7.85 6.17
CA VAL A 41 -6.49 -7.63 6.46
C VAL A 41 -6.08 -6.25 5.94
N ASN A 42 -4.86 -5.80 6.25
CA ASN A 42 -4.31 -4.61 5.59
C ASN A 42 -3.99 -4.96 4.12
N GLY A 43 -4.92 -4.62 3.21
CA GLY A 43 -4.91 -5.06 1.81
C GLY A 43 -6.00 -6.11 1.53
N PHE A 44 -5.65 -7.17 0.79
CA PHE A 44 -6.53 -8.30 0.49
C PHE A 44 -5.79 -9.62 0.70
N ILE A 45 -6.53 -10.68 1.01
CA ILE A 45 -5.99 -12.04 0.95
C ILE A 45 -5.65 -12.39 -0.51
N CYS A 46 -4.58 -13.12 -0.75
CA CYS A 46 -4.22 -13.59 -2.09
C CYS A 46 -5.11 -14.78 -2.51
N LYS A 47 -5.42 -14.88 -3.80
CA LYS A 47 -6.02 -16.10 -4.38
C LYS A 47 -5.09 -17.31 -4.17
N PRO A 48 -5.62 -18.55 -4.11
CA PRO A 48 -4.80 -19.75 -4.24
C PRO A 48 -4.04 -19.73 -5.56
N GLU A 49 -2.76 -20.10 -5.56
CA GLU A 49 -1.92 -20.09 -6.76
C GLU A 49 -2.50 -20.92 -7.91
N SER A 50 -3.18 -22.03 -7.59
CA SER A 50 -3.87 -22.89 -8.56
C SER A 50 -5.02 -22.20 -9.29
N ASN A 51 -5.51 -21.07 -8.79
CA ASN A 51 -6.60 -20.28 -9.36
C ASN A 51 -6.11 -18.96 -9.97
N ILE A 52 -4.79 -18.76 -10.06
CA ILE A 52 -4.18 -17.59 -10.71
C ILE A 52 -3.92 -17.94 -12.17
N THR A 53 -4.32 -17.03 -13.05
CA THR A 53 -4.27 -17.21 -14.50
C THR A 53 -3.64 -16.00 -15.18
N ALA A 54 -3.24 -16.14 -16.45
CA ALA A 54 -2.66 -15.02 -17.20
C ALA A 54 -3.61 -13.81 -17.31
N SER A 55 -4.93 -14.03 -17.30
CA SER A 55 -5.91 -12.95 -17.32
C SER A 55 -5.91 -12.09 -16.05
N ASP A 56 -5.42 -12.60 -14.91
CA ASP A 56 -5.32 -11.81 -13.68
C ASP A 56 -4.28 -10.68 -13.77
N PHE A 57 -3.36 -10.77 -14.73
CA PHE A 57 -2.33 -9.76 -15.01
C PHE A 57 -2.67 -8.91 -16.24
N ALA A 58 -3.82 -9.14 -16.88
CA ALA A 58 -4.27 -8.34 -18.00
C ALA A 58 -4.76 -6.98 -17.49
N ALA A 59 -4.04 -5.92 -17.85
CA ALA A 59 -4.51 -4.57 -17.61
C ALA A 59 -5.62 -4.22 -18.61
N THR A 60 -6.74 -3.69 -18.11
CA THR A 60 -7.74 -3.06 -18.96
C THR A 60 -7.25 -1.67 -19.32
N TYR A 61 -6.42 -1.58 -20.36
CA TYR A 61 -6.21 -0.33 -21.06
C TYR A 61 -7.31 -0.22 -22.11
N LEU A 62 -8.05 0.89 -22.09
CA LEU A 62 -8.83 1.31 -23.25
C LEU A 62 -7.92 1.41 -24.49
#